data_AF-A0AAD3SKT7-F1
#
_entry.id   AF-A0AAD3SKT7-F1
#
_cell.length_a   1.000
_cell.length_b   1.000
_cell.length_c   1.000
_cell.angle_alpha   90.00
_cell.angle_beta   90.00
_cell.angle_gamma   90.00
#
_symmetry.space_group_name_H-M   'P 1'
#
loop_
_entity.id
_entity.type
_entity.pdbx_description
1 polymer ?
#
loop_
_entity_poly.entity_id
_entity_poly.type
_entity_poly.pdbx_seq_one_letter_code
_entity_poly.pdbx_strand_id
1 'polypeptide(L)'
;MVQIAYRDSQTTDGWIAWAINPTGTGMLGSQALVAFDNRTTGVPVVYSTPVTSYAPLMQPATLSFPVSNLSAEYSNGEMVINRREYFEYII
;
A
#
# COMPACT_ATOMS: atom_id res chain seq x y z
N MET A 1 -13.49 -4.98 11.40
CA MET A 1 -12.17 -5.31 11.99
C MET A 1 -11.07 -4.77 11.09
N VAL A 2 -9.92 -4.34 11.61
CA VAL A 2 -8.77 -3.89 10.79
C VAL A 2 -7.89 -5.11 10.51
N GLN A 3 -7.60 -5.37 9.24
CA GLN A 3 -6.64 -6.41 8.84
C GLN A 3 -5.33 -5.73 8.40
N ILE A 4 -4.24 -6.03 9.11
CA ILE A 4 -2.91 -5.57 8.75
C ILE A 4 -2.45 -6.37 7.53
N ALA A 5 -2.07 -5.67 6.46
CA ALA A 5 -1.47 -6.29 5.28
C ALA A 5 0.06 -6.33 5.41
N TYR A 6 0.68 -5.24 5.86
CA TYR A 6 2.13 -5.15 6.01
C TYR A 6 2.49 -4.02 6.99
N ARG A 7 3.57 -4.19 7.77
CA ARG A 7 4.11 -3.15 8.66
C ARG A 7 5.63 -3.20 8.66
N ASP A 8 6.26 -2.05 8.81
CA ASP A 8 7.71 -1.95 8.97
C ASP A 8 8.10 -0.69 9.74
N SER A 9 9.28 -0.72 10.35
CA SER A 9 9.91 0.48 10.91
C SER A 9 10.32 1.43 9.79
N GLN A 10 10.01 2.73 9.93
CA GLN A 10 10.26 3.74 8.92
C GLN A 10 10.69 5.07 9.54
N THR A 11 11.58 5.75 8.83
CA THR A 11 11.84 7.18 9.07
C THR A 11 10.69 8.01 8.51
N THR A 12 10.66 9.29 8.87
CA THR A 12 9.60 10.20 8.42
C THR A 12 9.59 10.42 6.91
N ASP A 13 10.70 10.14 6.22
CA ASP A 13 10.82 10.31 4.77
C ASP A 13 10.83 8.96 4.04
N GLY A 14 10.57 7.88 4.79
CA GLY A 14 10.53 6.51 4.30
C GLY A 14 9.19 6.12 3.67
N TRP A 15 9.20 4.95 3.05
CA TRP A 15 8.03 4.34 2.45
C TRP A 15 8.13 2.83 2.60
N ILE A 16 6.98 2.17 2.63
CA ILE A 16 6.87 0.71 2.59
C ILE A 16 6.08 0.29 1.36
N ALA A 17 6.36 -0.93 0.89
CA ALA A 17 5.52 -1.56 -0.10
C ALA A 17 5.40 -3.06 0.16
N TRP A 18 4.24 -3.59 -0.21
CA TRP A 18 3.99 -5.02 -0.30
C TRP A 18 3.51 -5.34 -1.70
N ALA A 19 4.06 -6.39 -2.32
CA ALA A 19 3.76 -6.72 -3.70
C ALA A 19 3.66 -8.22 -3.93
N ILE A 20 2.84 -8.60 -4.89
CA ILE A 20 2.77 -9.96 -5.44
C ILE A 20 2.95 -9.91 -6.95
N ASN A 21 3.60 -10.93 -7.50
CA ASN A 21 3.73 -11.08 -8.93
C ASN A 21 2.79 -12.18 -9.44
N PRO A 22 1.62 -11.81 -10.02
CA PRO A 22 0.69 -12.79 -10.59
C PRO A 22 1.18 -13.38 -11.93
N THR A 23 2.28 -12.87 -12.48
CA THR A 23 2.77 -13.20 -13.84
C THR A 23 4.11 -13.95 -13.85
N GLY A 24 4.78 -14.09 -12.71
CA GLY A 24 6.11 -14.71 -12.62
C GLY A 24 6.72 -14.66 -11.22
N THR A 25 8.03 -14.91 -11.14
CA THR A 25 8.77 -14.99 -9.86
C THR A 25 9.70 -13.79 -9.62
N GLY A 26 9.82 -12.88 -10.59
CA GLY A 26 10.69 -11.71 -10.52
C GLY A 26 9.99 -10.44 -10.05
N MET A 27 10.70 -9.32 -10.10
CA MET A 27 10.13 -8.01 -9.80
C MET A 27 9.22 -7.49 -10.93
N LEU A 28 9.63 -7.71 -12.18
CA LEU A 28 8.87 -7.26 -13.35
C LEU A 28 7.53 -8.01 -13.43
N GLY A 29 6.43 -7.27 -13.51
CA GLY A 29 5.06 -7.82 -13.50
C GLY A 29 4.44 -7.87 -12.10
N SER A 30 5.18 -7.52 -11.05
CA SER A 30 4.63 -7.35 -9.71
C SER A 30 3.58 -6.24 -9.66
N GLN A 31 2.66 -6.37 -8.73
CA GLN A 31 1.60 -5.41 -8.44
C GLN A 31 1.63 -5.12 -6.95
N ALA A 32 1.78 -3.84 -6.60
CA ALA A 32 2.17 -3.41 -5.27
C ALA A 32 1.14 -2.49 -4.62
N LEU A 33 1.11 -2.53 -3.30
CA LEU A 33 0.56 -1.50 -2.43
C LEU A 33 1.74 -0.69 -1.87
N VAL A 34 1.68 0.63 -1.93
CA VAL A 34 2.73 1.53 -1.47
C VAL A 34 2.14 2.47 -0.45
N ALA A 35 2.86 2.69 0.66
CA ALA A 35 2.48 3.66 1.68
C ALA A 35 3.66 4.51 2.15
N PHE A 36 3.39 5.79 2.41
CA PHE A 36 4.36 6.75 2.92
C PHE A 36 3.65 7.88 3.68
N ASP A 37 4.40 8.60 4.51
CA ASP A 37 3.89 9.77 5.23
C ASP A 37 3.96 11.00 4.32
N ASN A 38 2.82 11.62 4.00
CA ASN A 38 2.82 12.85 3.21
C ASN A 38 3.17 14.03 4.12
N ARG A 39 4.43 14.47 4.05
CA ARG A 39 4.96 15.53 4.92
C ARG A 39 4.33 16.90 4.69
N THR A 40 3.75 17.14 3.51
CA THR A 40 3.05 18.39 3.20
C THR A 40 1.70 18.46 3.88
N THR A 41 0.98 17.33 3.94
CA THR A 41 -0.37 17.28 4.51
C THR A 41 -0.42 16.70 5.93
N GLY A 42 0.61 15.98 6.36
CA GLY A 42 0.65 15.20 7.59
C GLY A 42 -0.27 13.97 7.58
N VAL A 43 -0.79 13.58 6.41
CA VAL A 43 -1.74 12.48 6.26
C VAL A 43 -1.04 11.31 5.56
N PRO A 44 -0.93 10.13 6.17
CA PRO A 44 -0.39 8.95 5.51
C PRO A 44 -1.16 8.60 4.24
N VAL A 45 -0.42 8.30 3.18
CA VAL A 45 -0.97 7.95 1.86
C VAL A 45 -0.76 6.47 1.61
N VAL A 46 -1.76 5.82 1.00
CA VAL A 46 -1.62 4.48 0.44
C VAL A 46 -2.29 4.42 -0.93
N TYR A 47 -1.65 3.75 -1.88
CA TYR A 47 -2.25 3.44 -3.18
C TYR A 47 -1.65 2.16 -3.77
N SER A 48 -2.30 1.66 -4.80
CA SER A 48 -1.79 0.57 -5.62
C SER A 48 -0.98 1.06 -6.81
N THR A 49 0.00 0.30 -7.25
CA THR A 49 0.80 0.59 -8.45
C THR A 49 1.32 -0.69 -9.12
N PRO A 50 1.29 -0.82 -10.45
CA PRO A 50 1.93 -1.92 -11.16
C PRO A 50 3.44 -1.65 -11.34
N VAL A 51 4.24 -2.71 -11.25
CA VAL A 51 5.69 -2.70 -11.47
C VAL A 51 5.98 -3.24 -12.86
N THR A 52 5.97 -2.35 -13.85
CA THR A 52 6.10 -2.69 -15.28
C THR A 52 7.50 -2.51 -15.84
N SER A 53 8.46 -2.07 -15.02
CA SER A 53 9.87 -1.94 -15.38
C SER A 53 10.75 -2.07 -14.13
N TYR A 54 12.07 -2.05 -14.32
CA TYR A 54 13.03 -2.01 -13.22
C TYR A 54 13.20 -0.63 -12.57
N ALA A 55 12.58 0.40 -13.15
CA ALA A 55 12.51 1.76 -12.62
C ALA A 55 11.08 2.29 -12.83
N PRO A 56 10.08 1.72 -12.12
CA PRO A 56 8.69 2.13 -12.29
C PRO A 56 8.49 3.55 -11.78
N LEU A 57 7.52 4.28 -12.36
CA LEU A 57 7.15 5.61 -11.90
C LEU A 57 6.41 5.61 -10.55
N MET A 58 6.01 4.44 -10.05
CA MET A 58 5.30 4.23 -8.78
C MET A 58 4.06 5.13 -8.64
N GLN A 59 3.34 5.39 -9.74
CA GLN A 59 2.14 6.22 -9.71
C GLN A 59 0.90 5.40 -9.35
N PRO A 60 -0.13 6.02 -8.72
CA PRO A 60 -1.39 5.37 -8.44
C PRO A 60 -2.02 4.79 -9.71
N ALA A 61 -2.33 3.50 -9.70
CA ALA A 61 -2.98 2.80 -10.80
C ALA A 61 -3.70 1.54 -10.31
N THR A 62 -4.63 1.04 -11.10
CA THR A 62 -5.40 -0.16 -10.78
C THR A 62 -4.56 -1.43 -10.92
N LEU A 63 -4.91 -2.44 -10.11
CA LEU A 63 -4.34 -3.78 -10.17
C LEU A 63 -5.26 -4.72 -10.96
N SER A 64 -4.72 -5.84 -11.43
CA SER A 64 -5.49 -6.88 -12.11
C SER A 64 -6.37 -7.69 -11.15
N PHE A 65 -6.15 -7.56 -9.84
CA PHE A 65 -6.98 -8.12 -8.79
C PHE A 65 -7.60 -7.01 -7.94
N PRO A 66 -8.80 -7.22 -7.39
CA PRO A 66 -9.48 -6.19 -6.62
C PRO A 66 -8.74 -5.92 -5.31
N VAL A 67 -8.51 -4.64 -5.03
CA VAL A 67 -8.05 -4.11 -3.76
C VAL A 67 -8.93 -2.93 -3.38
N SER A 68 -9.40 -2.91 -2.14
CA SER A 68 -10.33 -1.90 -1.66
C SER A 68 -10.11 -1.61 -0.18
N ASN A 69 -10.66 -0.48 0.28
CA ASN A 69 -10.63 -0.05 1.67
C ASN A 69 -9.21 0.00 2.27
N LEU A 70 -8.24 0.41 1.45
CA LEU A 70 -6.86 0.61 1.90
C LEU A 70 -6.78 1.81 2.83
N SER A 71 -5.97 1.69 3.87
CA SER A 71 -5.55 2.82 4.71
C SER A 71 -4.09 2.66 5.10
N ALA A 72 -3.42 3.79 5.30
CA ALA A 72 -2.09 3.84 5.87
C ALA A 72 -2.11 4.53 7.23
N GLU A 73 -1.20 4.12 8.10
CA GLU A 73 -0.98 4.71 9.41
C GLU A 73 0.52 4.89 9.62
N TYR A 74 0.93 6.05 10.12
CA TYR A 74 2.29 6.31 10.57
C TYR A 74 2.25 6.74 12.03
N SER A 75 2.87 5.94 12.91
CA SER A 75 2.97 6.27 14.33
C SER A 75 4.18 5.59 14.94
N ASN A 76 4.82 6.23 15.92
CA ASN A 76 5.95 5.67 16.67
C ASN A 76 7.10 5.11 15.79
N GLY A 77 7.35 5.73 14.62
CA GLY A 77 8.39 5.27 13.71
C GLY A 77 8.03 4.00 12.94
N GLU A 78 6.75 3.65 12.85
CA GLU A 78 6.27 2.53 12.05
C GLU A 78 5.25 2.99 11.02
N MET A 79 5.37 2.47 9.81
CA MET A 79 4.36 2.61 8.76
C MET A 79 3.59 1.30 8.63
N VAL A 80 2.28 1.39 8.44
CA VAL A 80 1.39 0.22 8.32
C VAL A 80 0.47 0.38 7.11
N ILE A 81 0.35 -0.68 6.31
CA ILE A 81 -0.70 -0.83 5.28
C ILE A 81 -1.80 -1.71 5.86
N ASN A 82 -3.02 -1.16 5.90
CA ASN A 82 -4.22 -1.80 6.45
C ASN A 82 -5.31 -1.94 5.39
N ARG A 83 -6.14 -2.99 5.54
CA ARG A 83 -7.46 -3.09 4.93
C ARG A 83 -8.54 -2.87 5.99
N ARG A 84 -9.48 -1.97 5.73
CA ARG A 84 -10.67 -1.77 6.58
C ARG A 84 -11.82 -2.64 6.10
N GLU A 85 -12.46 -3.34 7.01
CA GLU A 85 -13.79 -3.90 6.78
C GLU A 85 -14.85 -2.98 7.38
N TYR A 86 -15.71 -2.44 6.53
CA TYR A 86 -16.97 -1.85 6.96
C TYR A 86 -17.99 -3.00 7.05
N PHE A 87 -18.60 -3.17 8.21
CA PHE A 87 -19.83 -3.96 8.28
C PHE A 87 -20.94 -3.07 7.71
N GLU A 88 -21.51 -3.47 6.57
CA GLU A 88 -22.82 -2.94 6.19
C GLU A 88 -23.83 -3.45 7.22
N TYR A 89 -24.28 -2.57 8.12
CA TYR A 89 -25.46 -2.85 8.92
C TYR A 89 -26.66 -2.78 7.97
N ILE A 90 -27.16 -3.94 7.56
CA ILE A 90 -28.49 -4.04 6.97
C ILE A 90 -29.49 -3.71 8.09
N ILE A 91 -30.16 -2.56 7.96
CA ILE A 91 -31.38 -2.22 8.70
C ILE A 91 -32.58 -2.97 8.15
#